data_AF-A0A7C1W1T4-F1
#
_entry.id   AF-A0A7C1W1T4-F1
#
_cell.length_a   1.000
_cell.length_b   1.000
_cell.length_c   1.000
_cell.angle_alpha   90.00
_cell.angle_beta   90.00
_cell.angle_gamma   90.00
#
_symmetry.space_group_name_H-M   'P 1'
#
loop_
_entity.id
_entity.type
_entity.pdbx_description
1 polymer ?
#
loop_
_entity_poly.entity_id
_entity_poly.type
_entity_poly.pdbx_seq_one_letter_code
_entity_poly.pdbx_strand_id
1 'polypeptide(L)' 'EYPNCKREENLEVHHIIPRSQGGRNTYDNLIVLCPTHHAMADKGGIPRSRLQYIVRHRNR' A
#
# COMPACT_ATOMS: atom_id res chain seq x y z
N GLU A 1 1.04 -7.26 2.90
CA GLU A 1 0.44 -6.95 1.57
C GLU A 1 -1.03 -6.53 1.70
N TYR A 2 -1.77 -6.43 0.59
CA TYR A 2 -3.24 -6.29 0.61
C TYR A 2 -3.91 -7.62 1.01
N PRO A 3 -4.88 -7.63 1.93
CA PRO A 3 -5.49 -8.87 2.43
C PRO A 3 -6.09 -9.74 1.32
N ASN A 4 -5.92 -11.06 1.46
CA ASN A 4 -6.45 -12.09 0.54
C ASN A 4 -5.92 -12.01 -0.91
N CYS A 5 -4.88 -11.22 -1.18
CA CYS A 5 -4.18 -11.27 -2.46
C CYS A 5 -3.14 -12.40 -2.45
N LYS A 6 -3.28 -13.38 -3.35
CA LYS A 6 -2.37 -14.54 -3.45
C LYS A 6 -1.18 -14.33 -4.41
N ARG A 7 -0.90 -13.08 -4.80
CA ARG A 7 0.17 -12.80 -5.76
C ARG A 7 1.49 -12.68 -5.02
N GLU A 8 2.45 -13.51 -5.39
CA GLU A 8 3.77 -13.56 -4.74
C GLU A 8 4.89 -12.95 -5.61
N GLU A 9 4.62 -12.75 -6.90
CA GLU A 9 5.59 -12.23 -7.87
C GLU A 9 5.23 -10.83 -8.39
N ASN A 10 6.26 -10.10 -8.81
CA ASN A 10 6.17 -8.72 -9.32
C ASN A 10 5.50 -7.78 -8.30
N LEU A 11 5.89 -7.91 -7.04
CA LEU A 11 5.42 -7.05 -5.96
C LEU A 11 6.11 -5.69 -6.01
N GLU A 12 5.35 -4.65 -5.69
CA GLU A 12 5.76 -3.27 -5.80
C GLU A 12 5.56 -2.57 -4.45
N VAL A 13 6.51 -1.70 -4.08
CA VAL A 13 6.37 -0.86 -2.90
C VAL A 13 5.58 0.40 -3.27
N HIS A 14 4.48 0.62 -2.56
CA HIS A 14 3.62 1.77 -2.73
C HIS A 14 3.68 2.70 -1.50
N HIS A 15 3.80 3.99 -1.75
CA HIS A 15 3.69 5.05 -0.74
C HIS A 15 2.23 5.44 -0.53
N ILE A 16 1.71 5.25 0.68
CA ILE A 16 0.30 5.58 0.99
C ILE A 16 0.06 7.09 0.90
N ILE A 17 0.96 7.88 1.49
CA ILE A 17 1.11 9.30 1.20
C ILE A 17 2.20 9.41 0.14
N PRO A 18 1.91 9.90 -1.07
CA PRO A 18 2.90 10.03 -2.13
C PRO A 18 4.07 10.93 -1.72
N ARG A 19 5.26 10.64 -2.26
CA ARG A 19 6.45 11.48 -2.04
C ARG A 19 6.24 12.95 -2.45
N SER A 20 5.51 13.18 -3.55
CA SER A 20 5.16 14.53 -4.02
C SER A 20 4.27 15.31 -3.03
N GLN A 21 3.63 14.62 -2.08
CA GLN A 21 2.82 15.20 -1.01
C GLN A 21 3.53 15.14 0.36
N GLY A 22 4.86 14.93 0.38
CA GLY A 22 5.65 14.87 1.61
C GLY A 22 5.66 13.51 2.30
N GLY A 23 5.18 12.45 1.65
CA GLY A 23 5.25 11.09 2.18
C GLY A 23 6.68 10.60 2.39
N ARG A 24 6.96 10.05 3.58
CA ARG A 24 8.29 9.55 3.96
C ARG A 24 8.50 8.08 3.58
N ASN A 25 9.75 7.66 3.51
CA ASN A 25 10.15 6.25 3.35
C ASN A 25 10.15 5.54 4.71
N THR A 26 8.99 5.42 5.34
CA THR A 26 8.83 4.82 6.67
C THR A 26 7.87 3.64 6.59
N TYR A 27 8.05 2.63 7.45
CA TYR A 27 7.24 1.40 7.41
C TYR A 27 5.73 1.67 7.57
N ASP A 28 5.35 2.73 8.29
CA ASP A 28 3.96 3.17 8.48
C ASP A 28 3.34 3.82 7.21
N ASN A 29 4.17 4.26 6.27
CA ASN A 29 3.77 4.86 5.00
C ASN A 29 3.99 3.96 3.77
N LEU A 30 4.57 2.76 3.96
CA LEU A 30 4.90 1.83 2.88
C LEU A 30 4.05 0.56 2.93
N ILE A 31 3.51 0.18 1.78
CA ILE A 31 2.81 -1.09 1.58
C ILE A 31 3.29 -1.81 0.33
N VAL A 32 3.55 -3.11 0.47
CA VAL A 32 3.82 -3.98 -0.66
C VAL A 32 2.49 -4.40 -1.28
N LEU A 33 2.32 -4.16 -2.58
CA LEU A 33 1.13 -4.46 -3.37
C LEU A 33 1.51 -5.19 -4.65
N CYS A 34 0.60 -5.97 -5.22
CA CYS A 34 0.75 -6.42 -6.60
C CYS A 34 0.39 -5.28 -7.58
N PRO A 35 0.76 -5.37 -8.87
CA PRO A 35 0.58 -4.27 -9.81
C PRO A 35 -0.88 -3.82 -9.97
N THR A 36 -1.82 -4.76 -9.87
CA THR A 36 -3.25 -4.46 -9.90
C THR A 36 -3.69 -3.60 -8.71
N HIS A 37 -3.33 -3.99 -7.49
CA HIS A 37 -3.71 -3.23 -6.29
C HIS A 37 -2.94 -1.91 -6.21
N HIS A 38 -1.70 -1.86 -6.71
CA HIS A 38 -0.94 -0.62 -6.81
C HIS A 38 -1.67 0.38 -7.71
N ALA A 39 -2.03 -0.03 -8.92
CA ALA A 39 -2.79 0.82 -9.85
C ALA A 39 -4.16 1.24 -9.29
N MET A 40 -4.84 0.37 -8.53
CA MET A 40 -6.08 0.73 -7.84
C MET A 40 -5.84 1.78 -6.74
N ALA A 41 -4.76 1.67 -5.96
CA ALA A 41 -4.41 2.63 -4.92
C ALA A 41 -4.07 4.00 -5.53
N ASP A 42 -3.27 4.04 -6.60
CA ASP A 42 -2.91 5.28 -7.30
C ASP A 42 -4.13 6.02 -7.85
N LYS A 43 -5.12 5.27 -8.35
CA LYS A 43 -6.38 5.83 -8.88
C LYS A 43 -7.41 6.15 -7.78
N GLY A 44 -7.08 5.94 -6.50
CA GLY A 44 -7.99 6.17 -5.38
C GLY A 44 -9.08 5.10 -5.21
N GLY A 45 -9.04 4.01 -5.97
CA GLY A 45 -9.94 2.86 -5.82
C GLY A 45 -9.74 2.08 -4.52
N ILE A 46 -8.57 2.21 -3.88
CA ILE A 46 -8.34 1.80 -2.51
C ILE A 46 -8.05 3.05 -1.67
N PRO A 47 -8.91 3.42 -0.70
CA PRO A 47 -8.69 4.60 0.12
C PRO A 47 -7.39 4.50 0.92
N ARG A 48 -6.66 5.62 1.04
CA ARG A 48 -5.44 5.70 1.85
C ARG A 48 -5.65 5.25 3.30
N SER A 49 -6.81 5.58 3.89
CA SER A 49 -7.19 5.16 5.24
C SER A 49 -7.25 3.62 5.39
N ARG A 50 -7.66 2.90 4.33
CA ARG A 50 -7.66 1.44 4.33
C ARG A 50 -6.24 0.89 4.31
N LEU A 51 -5.34 1.47 3.51
CA LEU A 51 -3.94 1.06 3.46
C LEU A 51 -3.23 1.34 4.80
N GLN A 52 -3.51 2.49 5.42
CA GLN A 52 -3.02 2.85 6.75
C GLN A 52 -3.51 1.87 7.81
N TYR A 53 -4.79 1.49 7.76
CA TYR A 53 -5.34 0.48 8.65
C TYR A 53 -4.57 -0.85 8.51
N ILE A 54 -4.35 -1.32 7.27
CA ILE A 54 -3.62 -2.56 7.02
C ILE A 54 -2.21 -2.47 7.60
N VAL A 55 -1.45 -1.42 7.28
CA VAL A 55 -0.07 -1.25 7.78
C VAL A 55 -0.01 -1.29 9.30
N ARG A 56 -0.91 -0.59 9.99
CA ARG A 56 -0.97 -0.54 11.46
C ARG A 56 -1.30 -1.89 12.11
N HIS A 57 -1.90 -2.82 11.38
CA HIS A 57 -2.35 -4.12 11.89
C HIS A 57 -1.66 -5.32 11.22
N ARG A 58 -0.53 -5.13 10.52
CA ARG A 58 0.16 -6.23 9.82
C ARG A 58 0.66 -7.38 10.70
N ASN A 59 0.85 -7.11 11.99
CA ASN A 59 1.46 -8.04 12.95
C ASN A 59 0.57 -8.26 14.18
N ARG A 60 -0.75 -8.14 14.03
CA ARG A 60 -1.74 -8.46 15.08
C ARG A 60 -2.62 -9.61 14.63
#